data_AF-A0A377Q8L7-F1
#
_entry.id   AF-A0A377Q8L7-F1
#
_cell.length_a   1.000
_cell.length_b   1.000
_cell.length_c   1.000
_cell.angle_alpha   90.00
_cell.angle_beta   90.00
_cell.angle_gamma   90.00
#
_symmetry.space_group_name_H-M   'P 1'
#
loop_
_entity.id
_entity.type
_entity.pdbx_description
1 polymer ?
#
loop_
_entity_poly.entity_id
_entity_poly.type
_entity_poly.pdbx_seq_one_letter_code
_entity_poly.pdbx_strand_id
1 'polypeptide(L)' 'MAEPGALIGFAGQRVIEQTVRETLPEGFQRAEFLLEKGALDMVVDRREMRQKLAQLMTLLSKQPALN' A
#
# COMPACT_ATOMS: atom_id res chain seq x y z
N MET A 1 4.21 1.51 -2.23
CA MET A 1 2.96 2.20 -2.62
C MET A 1 1.87 1.18 -2.92
N ALA A 2 0.59 1.51 -2.69
CA ALA A 2 -0.56 0.66 -3.01
C ALA A 2 -1.79 1.49 -3.44
N GLU A 3 -2.86 0.83 -3.88
CA GLU A 3 -4.17 1.44 -4.13
C GLU A 3 -5.09 1.40 -2.91
N PRO A 4 -6.10 2.29 -2.84
CA PRO A 4 -7.09 2.28 -1.76
C PRO A 4 -7.75 0.91 -1.58
N GLY A 5 -7.85 0.45 -0.34
CA GLY A 5 -8.51 -0.81 0.03
C GLY A 5 -7.82 -2.10 -0.44
N ALA A 6 -6.63 -2.01 -1.06
CA ALA A 6 -5.88 -3.19 -1.50
C ALA A 6 -5.60 -4.14 -0.32
N LEU A 7 -5.83 -5.44 -0.52
CA LEU A 7 -5.51 -6.47 0.47
C LEU A 7 -4.08 -6.96 0.24
N ILE A 8 -3.21 -6.79 1.22
CA ILE A 8 -1.79 -7.09 1.13
C ILE A 8 -1.37 -7.88 2.36
N GLY A 9 -0.80 -9.06 2.15
CA GLY A 9 -0.35 -9.91 3.25
C GLY A 9 0.41 -11.13 2.76
N PHE A 10 1.28 -11.66 3.62
CA PHE A 10 2.01 -12.90 3.33
C PHE A 10 1.11 -14.13 3.49
N ALA A 11 0.35 -14.19 4.58
CA ALA A 11 -0.64 -15.24 4.85
C ALA A 11 -2.06 -14.67 4.81
N GLY A 12 -3.04 -15.48 4.37
CA GLY A 12 -4.44 -15.07 4.36
C GLY A 12 -5.02 -14.94 5.77
N GLN A 13 -5.96 -14.00 5.96
CA GLN A 13 -6.60 -13.68 7.24
C GLN A 13 -7.06 -14.92 8.01
N ARG A 14 -7.77 -15.86 7.34
CA ARG A 14 -8.25 -17.10 7.96
C ARG A 14 -7.13 -17.95 8.57
N VAL A 15 -6.00 -18.07 7.89
CA VAL A 15 -4.86 -18.86 8.40
C VAL A 15 -4.28 -18.20 9.65
N ILE A 16 -4.20 -16.86 9.65
CA ILE A 16 -3.69 -16.10 10.79
C ILE A 16 -4.64 -16.25 11.98
N GLU A 17 -5.95 -16.00 11.80
CA GLU A 17 -6.96 -16.15 12.85
C GLU A 17 -6.97 -17.55 13.47
N GLN A 18 -6.88 -18.59 12.65
CA GLN A 18 -6.79 -19.97 13.14
C GLN A 18 -5.52 -20.23 13.96
N THR A 19 -4.42 -19.54 13.64
CA THR A 19 -3.13 -19.69 14.32
C THR A 19 -3.10 -18.92 15.64
N VAL A 20 -3.55 -17.67 15.66
CA VAL A 20 -3.51 -16.79 16.85
C VAL A 20 -4.74 -16.92 17.75
N ARG A 21 -5.83 -17.52 17.25
CA ARG A 21 -7.12 -17.72 17.94
C ARG A 21 -7.79 -16.42 18.42
N GLU A 22 -7.56 -15.33 17.69
CA GLU A 22 -8.15 -14.01 17.92
C GLU A 22 -8.76 -13.50 16.61
N THR A 23 -9.76 -12.60 16.71
CA THR A 23 -10.30 -11.90 15.55
C THR A 23 -9.37 -10.79 15.12
N LEU A 24 -9.10 -10.68 13.82
CA LEU A 24 -8.23 -9.63 13.31
C LEU A 24 -8.92 -8.25 13.38
N PRO A 25 -8.17 -7.17 13.63
CA PRO A 25 -8.72 -5.82 13.63
C PRO A 25 -9.42 -5.48 12.31
N GLU A 26 -10.37 -4.54 12.37
CA GLU A 26 -10.95 -3.99 11.16
C GLU A 26 -9.87 -3.37 10.27
N GLY A 27 -9.97 -3.58 8.95
CA GLY A 27 -8.99 -3.10 8.00
C GLY A 27 -7.64 -3.82 8.06
N PHE A 28 -7.47 -4.87 8.86
CA PHE A 28 -6.22 -5.65 8.88
C PHE A 28 -5.82 -6.08 7.46
N GLN A 29 -4.54 -5.92 7.13
CA GLN A 29 -3.96 -6.15 5.79
C GLN A 29 -4.45 -5.21 4.68
N ARG A 30 -5.28 -4.21 4.98
CA ARG A 30 -5.64 -3.17 3.99
C ARG A 30 -4.49 -2.18 3.81
N ALA A 31 -4.43 -1.55 2.65
CA ALA A 31 -3.43 -0.55 2.31
C ALA A 31 -3.35 0.58 3.36
N GLU A 32 -4.49 1.02 3.88
CA GLU A 32 -4.58 2.06 4.92
C GLU A 32 -3.98 1.58 6.25
N PHE A 33 -4.32 0.36 6.67
CA PHE A 33 -3.73 -0.26 7.87
C PHE A 33 -2.22 -0.41 7.74
N LEU A 34 -1.74 -0.84 6.56
CA LEU A 34 -0.30 -1.00 6.31
C LEU A 34 0.46 0.33 6.19
N LEU A 35 -0.20 1.38 5.70
CA LEU A 35 0.33 2.74 5.72
C LEU A 35 0.53 3.21 7.17
N GLU A 36 -0.47 3.02 8.03
CA GLU A 36 -0.37 3.37 9.46
C GLU A 36 0.73 2.59 10.20
N LYS A 37 1.02 1.36 9.78
CA LYS A 37 2.10 0.53 10.35
C LYS A 37 3.47 0.77 9.71
N GLY A 38 3.58 1.68 8.73
CA GLY A 38 4.85 2.01 8.07
C GLY A 38 5.35 0.96 7.07
N ALA A 39 4.49 0.02 6.65
CA ALA A 39 4.82 -0.96 5.63
C ALA A 39 4.61 -0.43 4.20
N LEU A 40 3.91 0.70 4.05
CA LEU A 40 3.73 1.42 2.79
C LEU A 40 4.10 2.88 2.97
N ASP A 41 4.75 3.49 1.98
CA ASP A 41 5.03 4.93 1.97
C ASP A 41 3.84 5.78 1.55
N MET A 42 2.92 5.22 0.74
CA MET A 42 1.78 5.94 0.18
C MET A 42 0.68 5.01 -0.34
N VAL A 43 -0.57 5.50 -0.24
CA VAL A 43 -1.76 4.96 -0.90
C VAL A 43 -2.19 5.97 -1.97
N VAL A 44 -2.35 5.50 -3.22
CA VAL A 44 -2.55 6.37 -4.41
C VAL A 44 -3.73 5.87 -5.22
N ASP A 45 -4.69 6.76 -5.51
CA ASP A 45 -5.81 6.43 -6.40
C ASP A 45 -5.30 6.00 -7.78
N ARG A 46 -5.91 4.95 -8.35
CA ARG A 46 -5.51 4.41 -9.65
C ARG A 46 -5.45 5.48 -10.75
N ARG A 47 -6.35 6.46 -10.73
CA ARG A 47 -6.43 7.55 -11.72
C ARG A 47 -5.20 8.46 -11.66
N GLU A 48 -4.57 8.58 -10.50
CA GLU A 48 -3.38 9.42 -10.27
C GLU A 48 -2.08 8.63 -10.41
N MET A 49 -2.14 7.30 -10.40
CA MET A 49 -0.99 6.40 -10.38
C MET A 49 0.03 6.70 -11.49
N ARG A 50 -0.44 6.95 -12.72
CA ARG A 50 0.44 7.26 -13.86
C ARG A 50 1.26 8.53 -13.61
N GLN A 51 0.62 9.59 -13.15
CA GLN A 51 1.28 10.86 -12.86
C GLN A 51 2.23 10.70 -11.67
N LYS A 52 1.83 9.98 -10.62
CA LYS A 52 2.66 9.74 -9.44
C LYS A 52 3.94 8.96 -9.79
N LEU A 53 3.81 7.89 -10.57
CA LEU A 53 4.96 7.11 -11.03
C LEU A 53 5.91 7.95 -11.88
N ALA A 54 5.40 8.76 -12.81
CA ALA A 54 6.23 9.66 -13.61
C ALA A 54 7.03 10.62 -12.73
N GLN A 55 6.38 11.28 -11.75
CA GLN A 55 7.03 12.17 -10.79
C GLN A 55 8.16 11.48 -10.01
N LEU A 56 7.88 10.29 -9.45
CA LEU A 56 8.87 9.53 -8.68
C LEU A 56 10.05 9.09 -9.53
N MET A 57 9.80 8.59 -10.74
CA MET A 57 10.88 8.20 -11.66
C MET A 57 11.74 9.40 -12.05
N THR A 58 11.13 10.55 -12.40
CA THR A 58 11.87 11.78 -12.72
C THR A 58 12.77 12.21 -11.56
N LEU A 59 12.24 12.24 -10.34
CA LEU A 59 13.00 12.59 -9.13
C LEU A 59 14.17 11.62 -8.88
N LEU A 60 13.89 10.31 -8.88
CA LEU A 60 14.88 9.29 -8.51
C LEU A 60 15.95 9.08 -9.60
N SER A 61 15.63 9.35 -10.86
CA SER A 61 16.58 9.31 -11.97
C SER A 61 17.32 10.63 -12.22
N LYS A 62 17.07 11.67 -11.40
CA LYS A 62 17.65 13.02 -11.53
C LYS A 62 17.38 13.66 -12.91
N GLN A 63 16.24 13.35 -13.49
CA GLN A 63 15.77 13.99 -14.71
C GLN A 63 15.17 15.37 -14.39
N PRO A 64 15.21 16.33 -15.33
CA PRO A 64 14.48 17.58 -15.17
C PRO A 64 12.98 17.32 -15.00
N ALA A 65 12.30 18.19 -14.26
CA ALA A 65 10.86 18.07 -14.05
C ALA A 65 10.11 18.05 -15.39
N LEU A 66 9.14 17.14 -15.51
CA LEU A 66 8.20 17.14 -16.63
C LEU A 66 7.34 18.40 -16.50
N ASN A 67 7.47 19.31 -17.48
CA ASN A 67 6.62 20.49 -17.62
C ASN A 67 5.17 20.11 -17.84
#